data_AF-A0A7M2T991-F1
#
_entry.id   AF-A0A7M2T991-F1
#
_cell.length_a   1.000
_cell.length_b   1.000
_cell.length_c   1.000
_cell.angle_alpha   90.00
_cell.angle_beta   90.00
_cell.angle_gamma   90.00
#
_symmetry.space_group_name_H-M   'P 1'
#
loop_
_entity.id
_entity.type
_entity.pdbx_description
1 polymer ?
#
loop_
_entity_poly.entity_id
_entity_poly.type
_entity_poly.pdbx_seq_one_letter_code
_entity_poly.pdbx_strand_id
1 'polypeptide(L)'
;MPPHCDSLDGPVVTAARRALEERDVDRVLPYVSEEGEPEVREAFELTAKARTLGQEAQEVADRWFFETVVRVHRSGEGAPFTGLKPAGLDVGPVIPAAERALDAGSADELAGMLCEIVREQVEEHHGHAMALKEHAAEGVAATRAYVEACLGLQVWAHHLYKQAIAVPHAPTRRS
;
A
#
# COMPACT_ATOMS: atom_id res chain seq x y z
N MET A 1 -4.51 -1.13 2.74
CA MET A 1 -4.01 -1.88 1.58
C MET A 1 -3.06 -0.96 0.80
N PRO A 2 -1.98 -1.45 0.16
CA PRO A 2 -0.85 -0.60 -0.20
C PRO A 2 -1.19 0.46 -1.27
N PRO A 3 -0.59 1.66 -1.19
CA PRO A 3 -0.84 2.83 -2.05
C PRO A 3 -0.37 2.73 -3.51
N HIS A 4 -0.42 1.55 -4.14
CA HIS A 4 -0.01 1.42 -5.55
C HIS A 4 -0.80 0.40 -6.39
N CYS A 5 -1.94 -0.10 -5.89
CA CYS A 5 -2.77 -1.04 -6.66
C CYS A 5 -3.36 -0.44 -7.96
N ASP A 6 -3.28 0.87 -8.16
CA ASP A 6 -3.72 1.58 -9.36
C ASP A 6 -2.58 1.99 -10.30
N SER A 7 -1.33 1.58 -10.06
CA SER A 7 -0.20 1.84 -10.97
C SER A 7 -0.02 0.75 -12.02
N LEU A 8 0.59 1.11 -13.15
CA LEU A 8 0.87 0.21 -14.28
C LEU A 8 1.79 -0.98 -13.93
N ASP A 9 2.61 -0.81 -12.89
CA ASP A 9 3.51 -1.80 -12.31
C ASP A 9 2.99 -2.37 -10.97
N GLY A 10 1.80 -1.94 -10.54
CA GLY A 10 1.17 -2.42 -9.32
C GLY A 10 0.68 -3.87 -9.43
N PRO A 11 0.35 -4.51 -8.30
CA PRO A 11 0.03 -5.93 -8.25
C PRO A 11 -1.23 -6.27 -9.07
N VAL A 12 -2.24 -5.40 -9.07
CA VAL A 12 -3.49 -5.60 -9.82
C VAL A 12 -3.23 -5.61 -11.33
N VAL A 13 -2.49 -4.63 -11.85
CA VAL A 13 -2.18 -4.56 -13.28
C VAL A 13 -1.22 -5.67 -13.69
N THR A 14 -0.26 -6.03 -12.84
CA THR A 14 0.62 -7.17 -13.07
C THR A 14 -0.17 -8.47 -13.21
N ALA A 15 -1.15 -8.71 -12.33
CA ALA A 15 -2.03 -9.87 -12.43
C ALA A 15 -2.92 -9.83 -13.68
N ALA A 16 -3.51 -8.66 -13.99
CA ALA A 16 -4.33 -8.46 -15.19
C ALA A 16 -3.54 -8.71 -16.49
N ARG A 17 -2.28 -8.25 -16.54
CA ARG A 17 -1.38 -8.48 -17.67
C ARG A 17 -1.08 -9.96 -17.85
N ARG A 18 -0.71 -10.66 -16.77
CA ARG A 18 -0.47 -12.11 -16.79
C ARG A 18 -1.72 -12.88 -17.20
N ALA A 19 -2.89 -12.49 -16.72
CA ALA A 19 -4.16 -13.09 -17.14
C ALA A 19 -4.34 -13.03 -18.65
N LEU A 20 -4.09 -11.87 -19.25
CA LEU A 20 -4.18 -11.67 -20.70
C LEU A 20 -3.10 -12.45 -21.48
N GLU A 21 -1.87 -12.51 -20.98
CA GLU A 21 -0.76 -13.25 -21.60
C GLU A 21 -0.99 -14.76 -21.57
N GLU A 22 -1.44 -15.30 -20.44
CA GLU A 22 -1.69 -16.73 -20.22
C GLU A 22 -3.08 -17.18 -20.72
N ARG A 23 -3.94 -16.23 -21.10
CA ARG A 23 -5.36 -16.46 -21.43
C ARG A 23 -6.13 -17.14 -20.29
N ASP A 24 -5.84 -16.72 -19.06
CA ASP A 24 -6.42 -17.25 -17.84
C ASP A 24 -6.91 -16.11 -16.94
N VAL A 25 -8.22 -15.84 -16.97
CA VAL A 25 -8.84 -14.77 -16.17
C VAL A 25 -8.74 -15.04 -14.66
N ASP A 26 -8.64 -16.30 -14.23
CA ASP A 26 -8.64 -16.65 -12.81
C ASP A 26 -7.38 -16.12 -12.09
N ARG A 27 -6.34 -15.71 -12.84
CA ARG A 27 -5.15 -15.01 -12.32
C ARG A 27 -5.46 -13.64 -11.71
N VAL A 28 -6.46 -12.92 -12.22
CA VAL A 28 -6.76 -11.55 -11.80
C VAL A 28 -7.96 -11.45 -10.87
N LEU A 29 -8.86 -12.42 -10.88
CA LEU A 29 -10.07 -12.41 -10.04
C LEU A 29 -9.81 -12.31 -8.52
N PRO A 30 -8.72 -12.85 -7.95
CA PRO A 30 -8.42 -12.65 -6.52
C PRO A 30 -8.26 -11.17 -6.11
N TYR A 31 -8.04 -10.28 -7.08
CA TYR A 31 -7.91 -8.84 -6.84
C TYR A 31 -9.24 -8.10 -6.90
N VAL A 32 -10.38 -8.74 -7.17
CA VAL A 32 -11.68 -8.04 -7.19
C VAL A 32 -12.66 -8.67 -6.19
N SER A 33 -13.71 -7.92 -5.84
CA SER A 33 -14.78 -8.47 -5.01
C SER A 33 -15.57 -9.53 -5.80
N GLU A 34 -16.22 -10.46 -5.07
CA GLU A 34 -17.11 -11.47 -5.67
C GLU A 34 -18.18 -10.81 -6.58
N GLU A 35 -18.70 -9.64 -6.17
CA GLU A 35 -19.66 -8.84 -6.94
C GLU A 35 -19.09 -8.26 -8.25
N GLY A 36 -17.78 -7.98 -8.29
CA GLY A 36 -17.08 -7.41 -9.43
C GLY A 36 -16.56 -8.44 -10.43
N GLU A 37 -16.51 -9.72 -10.05
CA GLU A 37 -16.00 -10.80 -10.91
C GLU A 37 -16.70 -10.89 -12.28
N PRO A 38 -18.05 -10.79 -12.39
CA PRO A 38 -18.72 -10.90 -13.69
C PRO A 38 -18.27 -9.83 -14.68
N GLU A 39 -18.09 -8.58 -14.20
CA GLU A 39 -17.62 -7.46 -15.01
C GLU A 39 -16.19 -7.69 -15.52
N VAL A 40 -15.30 -8.21 -14.67
CA VAL A 40 -13.92 -8.53 -15.07
C VAL A 40 -13.88 -9.67 -16.08
N ARG A 41 -14.70 -10.71 -15.91
CA ARG A 41 -14.79 -11.82 -16.88
C ARG A 41 -15.27 -11.34 -18.25
N GLU A 42 -16.29 -10.49 -18.29
CA GLU A 42 -16.77 -9.92 -19.55
C GLU A 42 -15.70 -9.05 -20.22
N ALA A 43 -15.06 -8.16 -19.46
CA ALA A 43 -14.00 -7.30 -19.97
C ALA A 43 -12.82 -8.11 -20.51
N PHE A 44 -12.43 -9.19 -19.81
CA PHE A 44 -11.38 -10.10 -20.24
C PHE A 44 -11.68 -10.72 -21.61
N GLU A 45 -12.89 -11.24 -21.81
CA GLU A 45 -13.31 -11.85 -23.08
C GLU A 45 -13.33 -10.85 -24.25
N LEU A 46 -13.81 -9.63 -24.00
CA LEU A 46 -13.82 -8.56 -24.99
C LEU A 46 -12.40 -8.13 -25.37
N THR A 47 -11.53 -7.94 -24.38
CA THR A 47 -10.13 -7.60 -24.58
C THR A 47 -9.42 -8.71 -25.35
N ALA A 48 -9.58 -9.98 -24.97
CA ALA A 48 -8.95 -11.10 -25.65
C ALA A 48 -9.28 -11.15 -27.15
N LYS A 49 -10.54 -10.83 -27.53
CA LYS A 49 -10.96 -10.73 -28.94
C LYS A 49 -10.37 -9.51 -29.64
N ALA A 50 -10.37 -8.34 -29.00
CA ALA A 50 -9.85 -7.11 -29.59
C ALA A 50 -8.34 -7.19 -29.86
N ARG A 51 -7.58 -7.81 -28.96
CA ARG A 51 -6.12 -7.99 -29.08
C ARG A 51 -5.70 -8.72 -30.34
N THR A 52 -6.56 -9.56 -30.94
CA THR A 52 -6.23 -10.28 -32.18
C THR A 52 -6.27 -9.41 -33.43
N LEU A 53 -6.72 -8.15 -33.33
CA LEU A 53 -6.91 -7.24 -34.46
C LEU A 53 -5.68 -6.39 -34.81
N GLY A 54 -4.55 -6.61 -34.12
CA GLY A 54 -3.28 -5.93 -34.39
C GLY A 54 -2.71 -5.22 -33.16
N GLN A 55 -1.50 -4.68 -33.30
CA GLN A 55 -0.74 -4.12 -32.18
C GLN A 55 -1.43 -2.90 -31.54
N GLU A 56 -1.96 -1.98 -32.35
CA GLU A 56 -2.67 -0.80 -31.85
C GLU A 56 -3.95 -1.19 -31.10
N ALA A 57 -4.70 -2.16 -31.62
CA ALA A 57 -5.89 -2.70 -30.97
C ALA A 57 -5.54 -3.39 -29.64
N GLN A 58 -4.43 -4.13 -29.61
CA GLN A 58 -3.92 -4.75 -28.39
C GLN A 58 -3.57 -3.69 -27.33
N GLU A 59 -2.85 -2.63 -27.68
CA GLU A 59 -2.47 -1.59 -26.73
C GLU A 59 -3.69 -0.92 -26.08
N VAL A 60 -4.69 -0.55 -26.89
CA VAL A 60 -5.94 0.06 -26.41
C VAL A 60 -6.74 -0.92 -25.56
N ALA A 61 -6.86 -2.18 -25.99
CA ALA A 61 -7.64 -3.20 -25.30
C ALA A 61 -7.01 -3.60 -23.95
N ASP A 62 -5.68 -3.72 -23.90
CA ASP A 62 -4.93 -4.02 -22.67
C ASP A 62 -5.09 -2.86 -21.69
N ARG A 63 -4.94 -1.61 -22.15
CA ARG A 63 -5.11 -0.41 -21.31
C ARG A 63 -6.53 -0.33 -20.73
N TRP A 64 -7.55 -0.52 -21.56
CA TRP A 64 -8.94 -0.53 -21.13
C TRP A 64 -9.24 -1.63 -20.11
N PHE A 65 -8.67 -2.83 -20.29
CA PHE A 65 -8.81 -3.91 -19.31
C PHE A 65 -8.17 -3.56 -17.97
N PHE A 66 -6.95 -2.99 -17.98
CA PHE A 66 -6.26 -2.59 -16.75
C PHE A 66 -7.05 -1.53 -15.98
N GLU A 67 -7.58 -0.51 -16.67
CA GLU A 67 -8.43 0.50 -16.06
C GLU A 67 -9.71 -0.10 -15.48
N THR A 68 -10.31 -1.08 -16.16
CA THR A 68 -11.50 -1.79 -15.69
C THR A 68 -11.22 -2.57 -14.41
N VAL A 69 -10.20 -3.43 -14.40
CA VAL A 69 -9.85 -4.23 -13.21
C VAL A 69 -9.48 -3.32 -12.04
N VAL A 70 -8.67 -2.29 -12.27
CA VAL A 70 -8.30 -1.33 -11.21
C VAL A 70 -9.54 -0.62 -10.68
N ARG A 71 -10.46 -0.14 -11.53
CA ARG A 71 -11.69 0.48 -11.06
C ARG A 71 -12.51 -0.47 -10.19
N VAL A 72 -12.68 -1.72 -10.61
CA VAL A 72 -13.44 -2.73 -9.85
C VAL A 72 -12.76 -3.03 -8.51
N HIS A 73 -11.43 -3.24 -8.51
CA HIS A 73 -10.64 -3.43 -7.30
C HIS A 73 -10.81 -2.27 -6.31
N ARG A 74 -10.61 -1.03 -6.78
CA ARG A 74 -10.77 0.18 -5.95
C ARG A 74 -12.18 0.32 -5.39
N SER A 75 -13.20 0.01 -6.20
CA SER A 75 -14.59 0.00 -5.74
C SER A 75 -14.80 -1.02 -4.62
N GLY A 76 -14.19 -2.20 -4.70
CA GLY A 76 -14.23 -3.22 -3.64
C GLY A 76 -13.60 -2.77 -2.32
N GLU A 77 -12.64 -1.84 -2.37
CA GLU A 77 -12.07 -1.20 -1.19
C GLU A 77 -12.92 -0.03 -0.64
N GLY A 78 -14.01 0.33 -1.32
CA GLY A 78 -14.76 1.56 -1.03
C GLY A 78 -14.00 2.83 -1.42
N ALA A 79 -13.04 2.75 -2.33
CA ALA A 79 -12.19 3.85 -2.73
C ALA A 79 -12.46 4.33 -4.17
N PRO A 80 -12.35 5.63 -4.46
CA PRO A 80 -12.60 6.14 -5.81
C PRO A 80 -11.50 5.70 -6.78
N PHE A 81 -11.91 5.47 -8.03
CA PHE A 81 -10.99 5.33 -9.16
C PHE A 81 -10.62 6.72 -9.69
N THR A 82 -9.32 7.03 -9.71
CA THR A 82 -8.80 8.35 -10.15
C THR A 82 -7.88 8.23 -11.36
N GLY A 83 -8.14 7.22 -12.20
CA GLY A 83 -7.32 6.88 -13.36
C GLY A 83 -6.14 5.98 -13.01
N LEU A 84 -5.61 5.32 -14.03
CA LEU A 84 -4.45 4.45 -13.93
C LEU A 84 -3.16 5.26 -13.81
N LYS A 85 -2.37 5.00 -12.78
CA LYS A 85 -1.13 5.73 -12.50
C LYS A 85 0.05 5.21 -13.33
N PRO A 86 1.04 6.06 -13.64
CA PRO A 86 2.25 5.61 -14.32
C PRO A 86 3.01 4.59 -13.47
N ALA A 87 3.87 3.80 -14.12
CA ALA A 87 4.82 2.94 -13.43
C ALA A 87 5.94 3.78 -12.77
N GLY A 88 6.61 3.21 -11.77
CA GLY A 88 7.75 3.83 -11.08
C GLY A 88 7.35 4.86 -10.03
N LEU A 89 6.16 4.74 -9.44
CA LEU A 89 5.80 5.56 -8.29
C LEU A 89 6.67 5.21 -7.09
N ASP A 90 7.07 6.22 -6.31
CA ASP A 90 7.71 5.99 -5.03
C ASP A 90 6.67 5.53 -4.01
N VAL A 91 6.74 4.25 -3.65
CA VAL A 91 5.89 3.58 -2.66
C VAL A 91 6.55 3.54 -1.27
N GLY A 92 7.71 4.20 -1.12
CA GLY A 92 8.54 4.13 0.08
C GLY A 92 9.25 2.77 0.23
N PRO A 93 10.12 2.64 1.24
CA PRO A 93 11.00 1.48 1.38
C PRO A 93 10.30 0.24 1.96
N VAL A 94 9.21 0.44 2.72
CA VAL A 94 8.56 -0.63 3.50
C VAL A 94 7.73 -1.56 2.61
N ILE A 95 7.06 -1.05 1.57
CA ILE A 95 6.23 -1.87 0.68
C ILE A 95 7.09 -2.89 -0.10
N PRO A 96 8.17 -2.47 -0.79
CA PRO A 96 9.06 -3.42 -1.45
C PRO A 96 9.71 -4.41 -0.48
N ALA A 97 10.04 -3.99 0.75
CA ALA A 97 10.56 -4.89 1.77
C ALA A 97 9.53 -5.94 2.21
N ALA A 98 8.26 -5.55 2.35
CA ALA A 98 7.18 -6.46 2.67
C ALA A 98 6.90 -7.46 1.53
N GLU A 99 6.95 -7.01 0.28
CA GLU A 99 6.82 -7.88 -0.90
C GLU A 99 7.97 -8.91 -0.94
N ARG A 100 9.22 -8.48 -0.76
CA ARG A 100 10.36 -9.40 -0.65
C ARG A 100 10.23 -10.39 0.48
N ALA A 101 9.72 -9.96 1.64
CA ALA A 101 9.52 -10.83 2.79
C ALA A 101 8.48 -11.94 2.49
N LEU A 102 7.40 -11.59 1.78
CA LEU A 102 6.39 -12.55 1.34
C LEU A 102 6.95 -13.53 0.31
N ASP A 103 7.68 -13.03 -0.70
CA ASP A 103 8.30 -13.85 -1.74
C ASP A 103 9.37 -14.80 -1.18
N ALA A 104 10.16 -14.33 -0.22
CA ALA A 104 11.20 -15.13 0.44
C ALA A 104 10.64 -16.10 1.50
N GLY A 105 9.37 -15.92 1.92
CA GLY A 105 8.79 -16.66 3.04
C GLY A 105 9.48 -16.39 4.39
N SER A 106 10.18 -15.25 4.53
CA SER A 106 10.86 -14.85 5.75
C SER A 106 10.58 -13.39 6.07
N ALA A 107 10.31 -13.11 7.35
CA ALA A 107 10.04 -11.76 7.84
C ALA A 107 11.30 -11.00 8.27
N ASP A 108 12.49 -11.62 8.24
CA ASP A 108 13.69 -11.11 8.91
C ASP A 108 14.13 -9.74 8.38
N GLU A 109 14.17 -9.55 7.06
CA GLU A 109 14.57 -8.28 6.44
C GLU A 109 13.60 -7.15 6.83
N LEU A 110 12.28 -7.41 6.70
CA LEU A 110 11.24 -6.44 7.03
C LEU A 110 11.27 -6.09 8.52
N ALA A 111 11.40 -7.10 9.40
CA ALA A 111 11.46 -6.89 10.84
C ALA A 111 12.70 -6.08 11.23
N GLY A 112 13.87 -6.41 10.68
CA GLY A 112 15.10 -5.66 10.90
C GLY A 112 14.97 -4.20 10.53
N MET A 113 14.50 -3.92 9.30
CA MET A 113 14.28 -2.56 8.80
C MET A 113 13.31 -1.77 9.71
N LEU A 114 12.16 -2.35 10.07
CA LEU A 114 11.19 -1.68 10.93
C LEU A 114 11.75 -1.41 12.33
N CYS A 115 12.50 -2.36 12.92
CA CYS A 115 13.13 -2.17 14.22
C CYS A 115 14.20 -1.07 14.20
N GLU A 116 15.00 -0.97 13.14
CA GLU A 116 15.99 0.08 12.96
C GLU A 116 15.34 1.46 12.86
N ILE A 117 14.33 1.61 11.98
CA ILE A 117 13.58 2.86 11.83
C ILE A 117 12.97 3.29 13.18
N VAL A 118 12.32 2.36 13.90
CA VAL A 118 11.73 2.66 15.20
C VAL A 118 12.79 3.08 16.21
N ARG A 119 13.96 2.41 16.24
CA ARG A 119 15.05 2.75 17.14
C ARG A 119 15.56 4.16 16.88
N GLU A 120 15.85 4.50 15.63
CA GLU A 120 16.32 5.83 15.24
C GLU A 120 15.34 6.92 15.64
N GLN A 121 14.04 6.71 15.39
CA GLN A 121 13.00 7.69 15.73
C GLN A 121 12.83 7.85 17.25
N VAL A 122 12.94 6.77 18.03
CA VAL A 122 12.96 6.85 19.51
C VAL A 122 14.15 7.69 19.99
N GLU A 123 15.34 7.44 19.44
CA GLU A 123 16.56 8.17 19.81
C GLU A 123 16.46 9.66 19.44
N GLU A 124 15.92 9.99 18.27
CA GLU A 124 15.71 11.37 17.81
C GLU A 124 14.74 12.15 18.72
N HIS A 125 13.55 11.60 18.96
CA HIS A 125 12.55 12.24 19.81
C HIS A 125 13.01 12.38 21.27
N HIS A 126 13.66 11.35 21.81
CA HIS A 126 14.22 11.41 23.16
C HIS A 126 15.36 12.42 23.26
N GLY A 127 16.30 12.40 22.30
CA GLY A 127 17.41 13.35 22.24
C GLY A 127 16.94 14.79 22.18
N HIS A 128 15.93 15.08 21.35
CA HIS A 128 15.32 16.40 21.27
C HIS A 128 14.73 16.87 22.61
N ALA A 129 13.96 16.02 23.28
CA ALA A 129 13.41 16.35 24.60
C ALA A 129 14.52 16.57 25.64
N MET A 130 15.59 15.77 25.61
CA MET A 130 16.71 15.94 26.55
C MET A 130 17.50 17.22 26.30
N ALA A 131 17.72 17.62 25.05
CA ALA A 131 18.36 18.90 24.74
C ALA A 131 17.55 20.10 25.27
N LEU A 132 16.22 20.07 25.12
CA LEU A 132 15.35 21.12 25.67
C LEU A 132 15.30 21.11 27.21
N LYS A 133 15.49 19.94 27.83
CA LYS A 133 15.52 19.81 29.29
C LYS A 133 16.63 20.63 29.92
N GLU A 134 17.79 20.75 29.26
CA GLU A 134 18.95 21.50 29.74
C GLU A 134 18.61 22.98 30.02
N HIS A 135 17.69 23.54 29.22
CA HIS A 135 17.23 24.93 29.30
C HIS A 135 15.86 25.08 29.96
N ALA A 136 15.21 23.99 30.40
CA ALA A 136 13.80 24.03 30.83
C ALA A 136 13.53 24.92 32.06
N ALA A 137 14.58 25.27 32.82
CA ALA A 137 14.48 26.19 33.96
C ALA A 137 14.57 27.68 33.56
N GLU A 138 14.85 28.00 32.30
CA GLU A 138 15.01 29.37 31.77
C GLU A 138 13.66 30.06 31.49
N GLY A 139 12.74 29.93 32.44
CA GLY A 139 11.42 30.54 32.39
C GLY A 139 10.37 29.73 31.63
N VAL A 140 9.14 30.23 31.67
CA VAL A 140 7.93 29.50 31.24
C VAL A 140 7.99 29.10 29.77
N ALA A 141 8.60 29.90 28.90
CA ALA A 141 8.70 29.57 27.48
C ALA A 141 9.58 28.33 27.23
N ALA A 142 10.76 28.27 27.85
CA ALA A 142 11.66 27.13 27.75
C ALA A 142 11.05 25.87 28.39
N THR A 143 10.39 26.03 29.55
CA THR A 143 9.66 24.92 30.18
C THR A 143 8.55 24.37 29.27
N ARG A 144 7.80 25.23 28.57
CA ARG A 144 6.74 24.80 27.64
C ARG A 144 7.28 24.01 26.47
N ALA A 145 8.40 24.45 25.87
CA ALA A 145 9.04 23.72 24.78
C ALA A 145 9.47 22.30 25.22
N TYR A 146 10.08 22.17 26.40
CA TYR A 146 10.42 20.86 26.95
C TYR A 146 9.19 19.98 27.19
N VAL A 147 8.13 20.54 27.80
CA VAL A 147 6.88 19.80 28.04
C VAL A 147 6.25 19.33 26.73
N GLU A 148 6.22 20.18 25.71
CA GLU A 148 5.70 19.83 24.38
C GLU A 148 6.48 18.67 23.75
N ALA A 149 7.82 18.71 23.81
CA ALA A 149 8.66 17.62 23.31
C ALA A 149 8.41 16.29 24.06
N CYS A 150 8.26 16.34 25.40
CA CYS A 150 7.93 15.15 26.18
C CYS A 150 6.57 14.55 25.81
N LEU A 151 5.54 15.40 25.71
CA LEU A 151 4.20 14.95 25.31
C LEU A 151 4.20 14.42 23.87
N GLY A 152 4.94 15.07 22.97
CA GLY A 152 5.13 14.62 21.59
C GLY A 152 5.69 13.20 21.52
N LEU A 153 6.80 12.93 22.23
CA LEU A 153 7.39 11.58 22.33
C LEU A 153 6.38 10.55 22.88
N GLN A 154 5.67 10.89 23.96
CA GLN A 154 4.70 9.98 24.60
C GLN A 154 3.54 9.64 23.66
N VAL A 155 2.96 10.65 22.99
CA VAL A 155 1.86 10.47 22.03
C VAL A 155 2.32 9.65 20.83
N TRP A 156 3.49 9.97 20.26
CA TRP A 156 4.06 9.23 19.15
C TRP A 156 4.29 7.76 19.50
N ALA A 157 4.93 7.48 20.63
CA ALA A 157 5.20 6.11 21.08
C ALA A 157 3.90 5.32 21.32
N HIS A 158 2.87 5.97 21.88
CA HIS A 158 1.57 5.36 22.06
C HIS A 158 0.88 5.01 20.73
N HIS A 159 0.96 5.90 19.73
CA HIS A 159 0.43 5.61 18.39
C HIS A 159 1.16 4.45 17.73
N LEU A 160 2.50 4.42 17.79
CA LEU A 160 3.28 3.31 17.27
C LEU A 160 2.88 1.99 17.92
N TYR A 161 2.78 1.95 19.26
CA TYR A 161 2.30 0.77 19.98
C TYR A 161 0.94 0.31 19.48
N LYS A 162 -0.04 1.22 19.37
CA LYS A 162 -1.39 0.89 18.89
C LYS A 162 -1.39 0.30 17.49
N GLN A 163 -0.54 0.80 16.59
CA GLN A 163 -0.42 0.25 15.24
C GLN A 163 0.25 -1.12 15.25
N ALA A 164 1.30 -1.32 16.06
CA ALA A 164 2.03 -2.57 16.15
C ALA A 164 1.18 -3.74 16.69
N ILE A 165 0.19 -3.46 17.55
CA ILE A 165 -0.71 -4.49 18.11
C ILE A 165 -2.08 -4.55 17.42
N ALA A 166 -2.32 -3.74 16.39
CA ALA A 166 -3.59 -3.74 15.68
C ALA A 166 -3.77 -5.05 14.89
N VAL A 167 -5.00 -5.58 14.86
CA VAL A 167 -5.33 -6.72 13.99
C VAL A 167 -5.51 -6.19 12.57
N PRO A 168 -4.71 -6.64 11.57
CA PRO A 168 -4.68 -6.02 10.23
C PRO A 168 -6.01 -6.08 9.48
N HIS A 169 -6.81 -7.12 9.70
CA HIS A 169 -8.14 -7.29 9.12
C HIS A 169 -9.05 -8.07 10.09
N ALA A 170 -10.14 -7.45 10.54
CA ALA A 170 -11.25 -8.23 11.08
C ALA A 170 -11.85 -9.06 9.93
N PRO A 171 -12.10 -10.37 10.09
CA PRO A 171 -12.73 -11.15 9.03
C PRO A 171 -14.07 -10.54 8.69
N THR A 172 -14.28 -10.22 7.41
CA THR A 172 -15.61 -9.92 6.87
C THR A 172 -16.51 -11.10 7.22
N ARG A 173 -17.53 -10.87 8.06
CA ARG A 173 -18.56 -11.87 8.33
C ARG A 173 -19.22 -12.19 6.98
N ARG A 174 -18.96 -13.38 6.44
CA ARG A 174 -19.80 -13.96 5.41
C ARG A 174 -21.18 -14.18 6.04
N SER A 175 -22.19 -13.44 5.57
CA SER A 175 -23.60 -13.68 5.87
C SER A 175 -24.15 -14.77 4.97
#